data_AF-A0A377WI31-F1
#
_entry.id   AF-A0A377WI31-F1
#
_cell.length_a   1.000
_cell.length_b   1.000
_cell.length_c   1.000
_cell.angle_alpha   90.00
_cell.angle_beta   90.00
_cell.angle_gamma   90.00
#
_symmetry.space_group_name_H-M   'P 1'
#
loop_
_entity.id
_entity.type
_entity.pdbx_description
1 polymer ?
#
loop_
_entity_poly.entity_id
_entity_poly.type
_entity_poly.pdbx_seq_one_letter_code
_entity_poly.pdbx_strand_id
1 'polypeptide(L)'
;MIRDSARYCHPLNSNLLDEQPQIGVDDFASKVELLCAGLGCGFLPRHIARPWLVKGSLVEKSVACWREKDITYMAWRSGNDGLAQRWWREALLRGDLLSQLYH
;
A
#
# COMPACT_ATOMS: atom_id res chain seq x y z
N MET A 1 -4.10 -5.87 -9.61
CA MET A 1 -4.79 -5.59 -8.33
C MET A 1 -4.05 -6.34 -7.23
N ILE A 2 -3.92 -5.76 -6.03
CA ILE A 2 -3.40 -6.54 -4.89
C ILE A 2 -4.58 -7.23 -4.24
N ARG A 3 -4.55 -8.56 -4.13
CA ARG A 3 -5.59 -9.36 -3.50
C ARG A 3 -5.35 -9.40 -2.00
N ASP A 4 -6.36 -8.99 -1.26
CA ASP A 4 -6.38 -9.07 0.20
C ASP A 4 -6.74 -10.50 0.63
N SER A 5 -6.00 -11.04 1.60
CA SER A 5 -6.21 -12.40 2.12
C SER A 5 -7.15 -12.47 3.32
N ALA A 6 -7.76 -11.34 3.74
CA ALA A 6 -8.70 -11.31 4.85
C ALA A 6 -9.96 -12.10 4.52
N ARG A 7 -10.30 -13.03 5.40
CA ARG A 7 -11.49 -13.89 5.28
C ARG A 7 -12.82 -13.16 5.49
N TYR A 8 -12.80 -11.94 6.04
CA TYR A 8 -13.99 -11.19 6.48
C TYR A 8 -14.02 -9.72 6.05
N CYS A 9 -13.05 -9.27 5.25
CA CYS A 9 -13.05 -7.91 4.69
C CYS A 9 -13.57 -7.98 3.25
N HIS A 10 -14.56 -7.17 2.90
CA HIS A 10 -14.98 -7.04 1.51
C HIS A 10 -13.84 -6.36 0.74
N PRO A 11 -13.33 -6.94 -0.37
CA PRO A 11 -12.23 -6.36 -1.11
C PRO A 11 -12.61 -4.97 -1.61
N LEU A 12 -11.79 -3.97 -1.29
CA LEU A 12 -11.97 -2.59 -1.74
C LEU A 12 -11.63 -2.48 -3.24
N ASN A 13 -12.60 -2.79 -4.07
CA ASN A 13 -12.52 -2.71 -5.52
C ASN A 13 -12.87 -1.29 -6.01
N SER A 14 -11.91 -0.37 -5.90
CA SER A 14 -12.04 1.00 -6.40
C SER A 14 -11.45 1.12 -7.81
N ASN A 15 -12.18 1.74 -8.75
CA ASN A 15 -11.80 2.02 -10.15
C ASN A 15 -11.75 0.79 -11.08
N LEU A 16 -12.79 -0.05 -11.06
CA LEU A 16 -12.94 -1.13 -12.03
C LEU A 16 -13.73 -0.66 -13.26
N LEU A 17 -13.10 -0.78 -14.43
CA LEU A 17 -13.77 -0.82 -15.72
C LEU A 17 -13.87 -2.30 -16.09
N ASP A 18 -15.08 -2.85 -16.15
CA ASP A 18 -15.32 -4.31 -16.25
C ASP A 18 -14.71 -4.99 -17.50
N GLU A 19 -14.26 -4.22 -18.50
CA GLU A 19 -13.82 -4.74 -19.80
C GLU A 19 -12.29 -4.85 -19.98
N GLN A 20 -11.48 -4.66 -18.93
CA GLN A 20 -10.01 -4.76 -19.06
C GLN A 20 -9.44 -6.06 -18.45
N PRO A 21 -8.47 -6.72 -19.12
CA PRO A 21 -7.77 -7.86 -18.54
C PRO A 21 -7.00 -7.45 -17.27
N GLN A 22 -7.23 -8.19 -16.18
CA GLN A 22 -6.68 -7.88 -14.86
C GLN A 22 -5.69 -8.95 -14.42
N ILE A 23 -4.55 -8.52 -13.88
CA ILE A 23 -3.61 -9.40 -13.18
C ILE A 23 -3.70 -9.10 -11.68
N GLY A 24 -4.05 -10.13 -10.91
CA GLY A 24 -4.07 -10.11 -9.44
C GLY A 24 -2.76 -10.63 -8.87
N VAL A 25 -2.21 -9.95 -7.88
CA VAL A 25 -1.01 -10.37 -7.11
C VAL A 25 -1.31 -10.22 -5.63
N ASP A 26 -0.62 -10.95 -4.75
CA ASP A 26 -0.93 -10.93 -3.31
C ASP A 26 -0.07 -9.94 -2.51
N ASP A 27 0.97 -9.38 -3.13
CA ASP A 27 1.91 -8.47 -2.48
C ASP A 27 2.37 -7.32 -3.39
N PHE A 28 2.94 -6.27 -2.77
CA PHE A 28 3.46 -5.11 -3.50
C PHE A 28 4.74 -5.40 -4.30
N ALA A 29 5.58 -6.34 -3.87
CA ALA A 29 6.81 -6.68 -4.58
C ALA A 29 6.49 -7.36 -5.93
N SER A 30 5.60 -8.34 -5.92
CA SER A 30 5.05 -8.97 -7.13
C SER A 30 4.39 -7.94 -8.04
N LYS A 31 3.68 -6.95 -7.46
CA LYS A 31 3.10 -5.85 -8.25
C LYS A 31 4.17 -4.99 -8.91
N VAL A 32 5.24 -4.67 -8.20
CA VAL A 32 6.36 -3.89 -8.72
C VAL A 32 7.08 -4.65 -9.84
N GLU A 33 7.35 -5.93 -9.67
CA GLU A 33 7.99 -6.76 -10.70
C GLU A 33 7.15 -6.82 -11.97
N LEU A 34 5.84 -7.01 -11.84
CA LEU A 34 4.91 -6.99 -12.97
C LEU A 34 4.94 -5.65 -13.72
N LEU A 35 4.95 -4.53 -12.98
CA LEU A 35 5.02 -3.20 -13.58
C LEU A 35 6.38 -2.94 -14.24
N CYS A 36 7.48 -3.38 -13.63
CA CYS A 36 8.81 -3.28 -14.21
C CYS A 36 8.97 -4.14 -15.46
N ALA A 37 8.28 -5.29 -15.53
CA ALA A 37 8.22 -6.16 -16.70
C ALA A 37 7.33 -5.60 -17.83
N GLY A 38 6.63 -4.48 -17.62
CA GLY A 38 5.75 -3.87 -18.62
C GLY A 38 4.44 -4.61 -18.84
N LEU A 39 4.06 -5.52 -17.94
CA LEU A 39 2.87 -6.36 -18.06
C LEU A 39 1.57 -5.63 -17.66
N GLY A 40 1.65 -4.37 -17.24
CA GLY A 40 0.47 -3.56 -16.92
C GLY A 40 0.81 -2.18 -16.35
N CYS A 41 -0.22 -1.47 -15.89
CA CYS A 41 -0.11 -0.20 -15.17
C CYS A 41 -1.00 -0.22 -13.92
N GLY A 42 -0.71 0.64 -12.94
CA GLY A 42 -1.54 0.75 -11.74
C GLY A 42 -0.92 1.61 -10.65
N PHE A 43 -1.65 1.76 -9.55
CA PHE A 43 -1.24 2.58 -8.41
C PHE A 43 -0.27 1.86 -7.48
N LEU A 44 0.77 2.55 -7.03
CA LEU A 44 1.70 2.09 -5.99
C LEU A 44 1.88 3.21 -4.93
N PRO A 45 2.00 2.86 -3.64
CA PRO A 45 2.39 3.81 -2.61
C PRO A 45 3.75 4.45 -2.94
N ARG A 46 3.87 5.76 -2.67
CA ARG A 46 5.05 6.54 -3.05
C ARG A 46 6.35 6.00 -2.46
N HIS A 47 6.34 5.55 -1.21
CA HIS A 47 7.52 5.00 -0.54
C HIS A 47 8.01 3.70 -1.19
N ILE A 48 7.11 2.86 -1.73
CA ILE A 48 7.47 1.64 -2.47
C ILE A 48 7.98 1.99 -3.86
N ALA A 49 7.34 2.93 -4.56
CA ALA A 49 7.71 3.29 -5.92
C ALA A 49 9.03 4.09 -6.01
N ARG A 50 9.41 4.82 -4.95
CA ARG A 50 10.58 5.73 -4.91
C ARG A 50 11.88 5.10 -5.44
N PRO A 51 12.35 3.93 -4.96
CA PRO A 51 13.60 3.34 -5.49
C PRO A 51 13.53 3.02 -6.98
N TRP A 52 12.38 2.59 -7.49
CA TRP A 52 12.19 2.22 -8.89
C TRP A 52 12.05 3.43 -9.82
N LEU A 53 11.46 4.51 -9.31
CA LEU A 53 11.40 5.81 -9.99
C LEU A 53 12.80 6.44 -10.09
N VAL A 54 13.60 6.37 -9.02
CA VAL A 54 15.00 6.86 -9.04
C VAL A 54 15.86 6.05 -10.01
N LYS A 55 15.63 4.74 -10.09
CA LYS A 55 16.32 3.86 -11.04
C LYS A 55 15.87 4.06 -12.50
N GLY A 56 14.74 4.74 -12.72
CA GLY A 56 14.12 4.90 -14.05
C GLY A 56 13.43 3.65 -14.58
N SER A 57 13.29 2.60 -13.76
CA SER A 57 12.56 1.37 -14.14
C SER A 57 11.04 1.54 -14.13
N LEU A 58 10.54 2.51 -13.36
CA LEU A 58 9.14 2.94 -13.39
C LEU A 58 9.05 4.41 -13.75
N VAL A 59 7.94 4.80 -14.38
CA VAL A 59 7.63 6.19 -14.71
C VAL A 59 6.29 6.55 -14.06
N GLU A 60 6.28 7.63 -13.28
CA GLU A 60 5.07 8.18 -12.69
C GLU A 60 4.18 8.79 -13.79
N LYS A 61 2.89 8.44 -13.79
CA LYS A 61 1.91 8.94 -14.75
C LYS A 61 0.88 9.81 -14.02
N SER A 62 0.66 11.02 -14.53
CA SER A 62 -0.38 11.91 -14.03
C SER A 62 -1.75 11.30 -14.30
N VAL A 63 -2.56 11.18 -13.24
CA VAL A 63 -3.94 10.68 -13.32
C VAL A 63 -4.92 11.83 -13.20
N ALA A 64 -6.04 11.75 -13.94
CA ALA A 64 -7.07 12.79 -13.91
C ALA A 64 -7.87 12.82 -12.60
N CYS A 65 -7.90 11.70 -11.87
CA CYS A 65 -8.58 11.57 -10.59
C CYS A 65 -7.64 10.91 -9.58
N TRP A 66 -7.44 11.56 -8.44
CA TRP A 66 -6.60 11.07 -7.35
C TRP A 66 -7.47 10.28 -6.36
N ARG A 67 -6.97 9.17 -5.82
CA ARG A 67 -7.58 8.60 -4.61
C ARG A 67 -7.27 9.55 -3.45
N GLU A 68 -8.30 9.97 -2.75
CA GLU A 68 -8.17 10.68 -1.48
C GLU A 68 -7.35 9.81 -0.52
N LYS A 69 -6.37 10.41 0.16
CA LYS A 69 -5.30 9.75 0.90
C LYS A 69 -5.80 8.52 1.69
N ASP A 70 -5.19 7.35 1.44
CA ASP A 70 -5.49 6.14 2.20
C ASP A 70 -5.14 6.34 3.68
N ILE A 71 -6.16 6.47 4.54
CA ILE A 71 -5.97 6.62 5.98
C ILE A 71 -5.43 5.30 6.54
N THR A 72 -4.27 5.36 7.19
CA THR A 72 -3.68 4.19 7.84
C THR A 72 -4.07 4.14 9.31
N TYR A 73 -4.59 3.01 9.75
CA TYR A 73 -5.00 2.76 11.12
C TYR A 73 -4.06 1.78 11.80
N MET A 74 -3.70 2.06 13.05
CA MET A 74 -3.00 1.10 13.92
C MET A 74 -4.03 0.47 14.86
N ALA A 75 -4.16 -0.86 14.82
CA ALA A 75 -5.12 -1.60 15.63
C ALA A 75 -4.42 -2.61 16.56
N TRP A 76 -5.01 -2.85 17.73
CA TRP A 76 -4.56 -3.86 18.69
C TRP A 76 -5.76 -4.48 19.41
N ARG A 77 -5.57 -5.67 19.99
CA ARG A 77 -6.60 -6.37 20.76
C ARG A 77 -6.83 -5.66 22.10
N SER A 78 -8.08 -5.34 22.41
CA SER A 78 -8.50 -4.61 23.62
C SER A 78 -8.26 -5.33 24.95
N GLY A 79 -7.81 -6.59 24.94
CA GLY A 79 -7.52 -7.38 26.15
C GLY A 79 -6.05 -7.48 26.53
N ASN A 80 -5.12 -6.93 25.73
CA ASN A 80 -3.68 -7.07 25.97
C ASN A 80 -3.00 -5.69 26.07
N ASP A 81 -3.14 -5.05 27.23
CA ASP A 81 -2.53 -3.75 27.54
C ASP A 81 -1.27 -3.92 28.41
N GLY A 82 -0.37 -4.80 27.98
CA GLY A 82 0.90 -5.01 28.65
C GLY A 82 1.81 -3.79 28.50
N LEU A 83 2.64 -3.51 29.52
CA LEU A 83 3.61 -2.39 29.52
C LEU A 83 4.48 -2.36 28.26
N ALA A 84 4.93 -3.51 27.77
CA ALA A 84 5.73 -3.61 26.56
C ALA A 84 4.94 -3.23 25.28
N GLN A 85 3.67 -3.61 25.20
CA GLN A 85 2.80 -3.28 24.07
C GLN A 85 2.44 -1.79 24.05
N ARG A 86 2.25 -1.18 25.23
CA ARG A 86 2.11 0.28 25.36
C ARG A 86 3.39 1.01 24.96
N TRP A 87 4.53 0.55 25.44
CA TRP A 87 5.83 1.13 25.08
C TRP A 87 6.07 1.08 23.56
N TRP A 88 5.80 -0.04 22.91
CA TRP A 88 5.95 -0.17 21.45
C TRP A 88 5.00 0.77 20.68
N ARG A 89 3.74 0.92 21.12
CA ARG A 89 2.81 1.89 20.52
C ARG A 89 3.36 3.31 20.63
N GLU A 90 3.80 3.70 21.82
CA GLU A 90 4.38 5.03 22.04
C GLU A 90 5.67 5.23 21.24
N ALA A 91 6.55 4.23 21.18
CA ALA A 91 7.80 4.30 20.42
C ALA A 91 7.56 4.41 18.91
N LEU A 92 6.60 3.66 18.36
CA LEU A 92 6.22 3.74 16.95
C LEU A 92 5.57 5.08 16.60
N LEU A 93 4.74 5.63 17.49
CA LEU A 93 4.10 6.94 17.29
C LEU A 93 5.08 8.12 17.48
N ARG A 94 6.07 7.98 18.35
CA ARG A 94 7.13 8.98 18.55
C ARG A 94 8.21 8.94 17.46
N GLY A 95 8.35 7.80 16.79
CA GLY A 95 9.33 7.61 15.73
C GLY A 95 8.91 8.31 14.44
N ASP A 96 9.88 8.90 13.75
CA ASP A 96 9.66 9.55 12.44
C ASP A 96 9.41 8.54 11.30
N LEU A 97 9.42 7.24 11.58
CA LEU A 97 9.20 6.20 10.58
C LEU A 97 7.81 6.34 9.93
N LEU A 98 6.78 6.55 10.74
CA LEU A 98 5.40 6.65 10.24
C LEU A 98 5.18 7.96 9.49
N SER A 99 5.78 9.05 9.95
CA SER A 99 5.72 10.34 9.25
C SER A 99 6.43 10.26 7.89
N GLN A 100 7.60 9.61 7.80
CA GLN A 100 8.31 9.45 6.52
C GLN A 100 7.56 8.60 5.49
N LEU A 101 6.74 7.64 5.93
CA LEU A 101 6.01 6.73 5.04
C LEU A 101 4.65 7.28 4.58
N TYR A 102 4.03 8.14 5.40
CA TYR A 102 2.64 8.62 5.22
C TYR A 102 2.49 10.16 5.16
N HIS A 103 3.57 10.91 4.90
CA HIS A 103 3.52 12.36 4.68
C HIS A 103 2.87 12.77 3.35
#